data_AF-A0AA35V489-F1
#
_entry.id   AF-A0AA35V489-F1
#
_cell.length_a   1.000
_cell.length_b   1.000
_cell.length_c   1.000
_cell.angle_alpha   90.00
_cell.angle_beta   90.00
_cell.angle_gamma   90.00
#
_symmetry.space_group_name_H-M   'P 1'
#
loop_
_entity.id
_entity.type
_entity.pdbx_description
1 polymer ?
#
loop_
_entity_poly.entity_id
_entity_poly.type
_entity_poly.pdbx_seq_one_letter_code
_entity_poly.pdbx_strand_id
1 'polypeptide(L)'
;MLEYDSYQKRACSVRMIENGVEKSFTKRFTIEAPQYWSMSITTLGFRKNGKPIVEVENAHMCYEQGALMVYEPNIECFKYLGMYGKPGTFFVHSYIETLVLIGQSDRNIKVEDDV
;
A
#
# COMPACT_ATOMS: atom_id res chain seq x y z
N MET A 1 19.03 34.38 -10.58
CA MET A 1 18.96 32.91 -10.50
C MET A 1 17.81 32.60 -9.56
N LEU A 2 16.64 32.24 -10.09
CA LEU A 2 15.45 31.98 -9.29
C LEU A 2 15.53 30.52 -8.82
N GLU A 3 15.84 30.31 -7.55
CA GLU A 3 15.72 28.99 -6.92
C GLU A 3 14.24 28.66 -6.80
N TYR A 4 13.80 27.69 -7.60
CA TYR A 4 12.42 27.21 -7.62
C TYR A 4 12.25 26.18 -6.50
N ASP A 5 12.01 26.66 -5.27
CA ASP A 5 11.79 25.83 -4.08
C ASP A 5 10.35 25.23 -4.12
N SER A 6 10.13 24.28 -5.03
CA SER A 6 8.81 23.61 -5.20
C SER A 6 8.63 22.36 -4.34
N TYR A 7 9.31 22.28 -3.20
CA TYR A 7 9.30 21.10 -2.35
C TYR A 7 7.99 21.00 -1.54
N GLN A 8 7.06 20.14 -1.98
CA GLN A 8 5.89 19.80 -1.19
C GLN A 8 6.24 18.73 -0.14
N LYS A 9 6.40 19.14 1.12
CA LYS A 9 6.31 18.21 2.26
C LYS A 9 4.87 17.70 2.37
N ARG A 10 4.66 16.38 2.23
CA ARG A 10 3.33 15.77 2.35
C ARG A 10 3.27 14.88 3.58
N ALA A 11 2.34 15.19 4.48
CA ALA A 11 2.05 14.35 5.65
C ALA A 11 0.87 13.43 5.34
N CYS A 12 0.97 12.14 5.68
CA CYS A 12 -0.11 11.17 5.51
C CYS A 12 -0.50 10.58 6.88
N SER A 13 -1.79 10.66 7.22
CA SER A 13 -2.35 10.03 8.42
C SER A 13 -3.11 8.77 8.05
N VAL A 14 -2.86 7.67 8.78
CA VAL A 14 -3.45 6.36 8.49
C VAL A 14 -4.24 5.89 9.69
N ARG A 15 -5.46 5.42 9.47
CA ARG A 15 -6.30 4.82 10.51
C ARG A 15 -6.31 3.31 10.32
N MET A 16 -5.85 2.59 11.33
CA MET A 16 -5.87 1.13 11.34
C MET A 16 -7.08 0.66 12.16
N ILE A 17 -7.78 -0.36 11.65
CA ILE A 17 -8.84 -1.07 12.36
C ILE A 17 -8.36 -2.50 12.53
N GLU A 18 -8.15 -2.93 13.76
CA GLU A 18 -7.70 -4.28 14.08
C GLU A 18 -8.89 -5.13 14.56
N ASN A 19 -9.09 -6.30 13.97
CA ASN A 19 -10.05 -7.33 14.40
C ASN A 19 -11.53 -6.90 14.50
N GLY A 20 -11.96 -5.87 13.75
CA GLY A 20 -13.35 -5.39 13.78
C GLY A 20 -13.77 -4.77 15.12
N VAL A 21 -12.83 -4.61 16.06
CA VAL A 21 -13.05 -3.95 17.34
C VAL A 21 -12.78 -2.46 17.16
N GLU A 22 -13.67 -1.62 17.69
CA GLU A 22 -13.66 -0.16 17.58
C GLU A 22 -12.47 0.54 18.27
N LYS A 23 -11.40 -0.18 18.63
CA LYS A 23 -10.12 0.41 19.04
C LYS A 23 -9.33 0.79 17.79
N SER A 24 -9.75 1.87 17.13
CA SER A 24 -8.99 2.45 16.03
C SER A 24 -7.83 3.28 16.59
N PHE A 25 -6.60 2.94 16.25
CA PHE A 25 -5.46 3.85 16.45
C PHE A 25 -5.15 4.56 15.13
N THR A 26 -4.85 5.86 15.23
CA THR A 26 -4.36 6.63 14.09
C THR A 26 -2.84 6.65 14.17
N LYS A 27 -2.16 6.00 13.23
CA LYS A 27 -0.71 6.11 13.09
C LYS A 27 -0.41 7.15 12.02
N ARG A 28 0.26 8.24 12.42
CA ARG A 28 0.71 9.28 11.51
C ARG A 28 2.10 8.93 11.01
N PHE A 29 2.32 9.08 9.70
CA PHE A 29 3.62 8.97 9.10
C PHE A 29 3.93 10.28 8.39
N THR A 30 5.13 10.81 8.62
CA THR A 30 5.68 11.88 7.82
C THR A 30 6.60 11.23 6.79
N ILE A 31 6.35 11.48 5.51
CA ILE A 31 7.17 10.98 4.42
C ILE A 31 7.73 12.20 3.72
N GLU A 32 9.03 12.40 3.82
CA GLU A 32 9.71 13.50 3.13
C GLU A 32 10.23 13.04 1.78
N ALA A 33 10.02 13.85 0.75
CA ALA A 33 10.57 13.64 -0.57
C ALA A 33 12.09 13.86 -0.53
N PRO A 34 12.92 12.86 -0.89
CA PRO A 34 14.36 13.05 -0.94
C PRO A 34 14.75 14.16 -1.91
N GLN A 35 15.45 15.17 -1.39
CA GLN A 35 15.74 16.43 -2.07
C GLN A 35 16.47 16.27 -3.40
N TYR A 36 17.34 15.26 -3.51
CA TYR A 36 18.18 15.12 -4.69
C TYR A 36 17.46 14.44 -5.84
N TRP A 37 16.76 13.32 -5.61
CA TRP A 37 16.31 12.47 -6.70
C TRP A 37 14.79 12.42 -6.90
N SER A 38 13.99 13.12 -6.09
CA SER A 38 12.53 13.10 -6.20
C SER A 38 11.91 14.49 -6.37
N MET A 39 10.94 14.58 -7.27
CA MET A 39 10.16 15.80 -7.53
C MET A 39 8.87 15.81 -6.70
N SER A 40 8.23 14.65 -6.55
CA SER A 40 7.01 14.49 -5.74
C SER A 40 6.88 13.08 -5.17
N ILE A 41 6.10 12.96 -4.08
CA ILE A 41 5.70 11.69 -3.48
C ILE A 41 4.18 11.65 -3.35
N THR A 42 3.59 10.52 -3.73
CA THR A 42 2.16 10.25 -3.58
C THR A 42 1.95 8.92 -2.87
N THR A 43 1.23 8.92 -1.74
CA THR A 43 0.87 7.68 -1.04
C THR A 43 -0.28 7.00 -1.77
N LEU A 44 -0.06 5.76 -2.22
CA LEU A 44 -1.05 4.98 -2.99
C LEU A 44 -1.79 3.95 -2.13
N GLY A 45 -1.22 3.56 -1.00
CA GLY A 45 -1.83 2.58 -0.11
C GLY A 45 -0.88 2.09 0.98
N PHE A 46 -1.24 0.98 1.60
CA PHE A 46 -0.47 0.39 2.69
C PHE A 46 -0.36 -1.12 2.51
N ARG A 47 0.80 -1.68 2.84
CA ARG A 47 0.97 -3.12 2.97
C ARG A 47 0.23 -3.65 4.20
N LYS A 48 0.00 -4.96 4.25
CA LYS A 48 -0.60 -5.66 5.41
C LYS A 48 0.12 -5.36 6.74
N ASN A 49 1.42 -5.10 6.70
CA ASN A 49 2.23 -4.72 7.87
C ASN A 49 2.20 -3.20 8.18
N GLY A 50 1.32 -2.43 7.55
CA GLY A 50 1.15 -1.00 7.76
C GLY A 50 2.20 -0.11 7.09
N LYS A 51 3.13 -0.67 6.30
CA LYS A 51 4.15 0.14 5.60
C LYS A 51 3.53 0.86 4.39
N PRO A 52 3.75 2.17 4.22
CA PRO A 52 3.22 2.92 3.08
C PRO A 52 3.77 2.41 1.75
N ILE A 53 2.88 2.29 0.76
CA ILE A 53 3.22 2.14 -0.64
C ILE A 53 3.08 3.53 -1.26
N VAL A 54 4.15 3.98 -1.90
CA VAL A 54 4.24 5.32 -2.47
C VAL A 54 4.68 5.26 -3.91
N GLU A 55 4.22 6.22 -4.68
CA GLU A 55 4.83 6.62 -5.93
C GLU A 55 5.85 7.72 -5.66
N VAL A 56 7.03 7.59 -6.24
CA VAL A 56 8.06 8.63 -6.22
C VAL A 56 8.37 9.05 -7.66
N GLU A 57 8.11 10.32 -7.97
CA GLU A 57 8.44 10.93 -9.25
C GLU A 57 9.90 11.35 -9.25
N ASN A 58 10.68 10.90 -10.22
CA ASN A 58 12.13 11.15 -10.26
C ASN A 58 12.43 12.55 -10.86
N ALA A 59 13.23 13.35 -10.15
CA ALA A 59 13.59 14.70 -10.58
C ALA A 59 14.69 14.75 -11.67
N HIS A 60 15.44 13.68 -11.87
CA HIS A 60 16.64 13.66 -12.71
C HIS A 60 16.47 12.93 -14.05
N MET A 61 15.36 12.22 -14.25
CA MET A 61 15.13 11.51 -15.50
C MET A 61 14.47 12.45 -16.51
N CYS A 62 15.06 12.53 -17.71
CA CYS A 62 14.56 13.34 -18.83
C CYS A 62 13.14 12.96 -19.30
N TYR A 63 12.64 11.84 -18.79
CA TYR A 63 11.31 11.32 -19.01
C TYR A 63 10.66 11.27 -17.65
N GLU A 64 9.63 12.07 -17.41
CA GLU A 64 8.75 12.04 -16.24
C GLU A 64 8.45 10.59 -15.85
N GLN A 65 9.25 10.03 -14.94
CA GLN A 65 9.22 8.61 -14.61
C GLN A 65 8.98 8.47 -13.11
N GLY A 66 7.84 7.89 -12.79
CA GLY A 66 7.46 7.48 -11.45
C GLY A 66 7.96 6.07 -11.17
N ALA A 67 8.27 5.81 -9.92
CA ALA A 67 8.62 4.49 -9.43
C ALA A 67 7.71 4.10 -8.26
N LEU A 68 7.25 2.86 -8.27
CA LEU A 68 6.51 2.31 -7.15
C LEU A 68 7.49 1.85 -6.05
N MET A 69 7.31 2.34 -4.83
CA MET A 69 8.21 2.10 -3.71
C MET A 69 7.44 1.80 -2.42
N VAL A 70 8.14 1.25 -1.44
CA VAL A 70 7.68 1.12 -0.04
C VAL A 70 8.55 1.99 0.84
N TYR A 71 7.90 2.79 1.68
CA TYR A 71 8.60 3.59 2.69
C TYR A 71 8.79 2.79 3.99
N GLU A 72 10.03 2.73 4.47
CA GLU A 72 10.39 2.19 5.77
C GLU A 72 10.64 3.35 6.75
N PRO A 73 9.67 3.67 7.64
CA PRO A 73 9.76 4.85 8.49
C PRO A 73 10.87 4.77 9.54
N ASN A 74 11.23 3.57 10.00
CA ASN A 74 12.22 3.40 11.07
C ASN A 74 13.66 3.76 10.64
N ILE A 75 13.94 3.70 9.34
CA ILE A 75 15.25 4.01 8.76
C ILE A 75 15.14 5.04 7.63
N GLU A 76 13.98 5.68 7.51
CA GLU A 76 13.63 6.71 6.52
C GLU A 76 14.05 6.36 5.08
N CYS A 77 13.84 5.09 4.69
CA CYS A 77 14.35 4.54 3.43
C CYS A 77 13.22 4.12 2.49
N PHE A 78 13.44 4.31 1.19
CA PHE A 78 12.53 3.86 0.12
C PHE A 78 13.06 2.58 -0.52
N LYS A 79 12.19 1.57 -0.64
CA LYS A 79 12.49 0.30 -1.30
C LYS A 79 11.71 0.16 -2.59
N TYR A 80 12.42 0.04 -3.70
CA TYR A 80 11.84 -0.14 -5.03
C TYR A 80 11.03 -1.44 -5.14
N LEU A 81 9.87 -1.37 -5.80
CA LEU A 81 8.96 -2.50 -6.00
C LEU A 81 9.03 -3.14 -7.39
N GLY A 82 9.97 -2.74 -8.24
CA GLY A 82 10.15 -3.36 -9.55
C GLY A 82 9.32 -2.74 -10.67
N MET A 83 8.60 -1.63 -10.43
CA MET A 83 7.77 -0.97 -11.43
C MET A 83 8.14 0.49 -11.64
N TYR A 84 8.46 0.84 -12.89
CA TYR A 84 8.50 2.21 -13.39
C TYR A 84 7.31 2.48 -14.30
N GLY A 85 6.89 3.73 -14.38
CA GLY A 85 5.74 4.15 -15.16
C GLY A 85 5.65 5.66 -15.25
N LYS A 86 4.62 6.16 -15.93
CA LYS A 86 4.35 7.59 -15.97
C LYS A 86 3.80 8.04 -14.60
N PRO A 87 4.27 9.17 -14.03
CA PRO A 87 3.73 9.74 -12.82
C PRO A 87 2.19 9.84 -12.84
N GLY A 88 1.54 9.47 -11.74
CA GLY A 88 0.09 9.49 -11.57
C GLY A 88 -0.67 8.35 -12.26
N THR A 89 0.02 7.35 -12.83
CA THR A 89 -0.64 6.18 -13.47
C THR A 89 -0.63 4.91 -12.63
N PHE A 90 -0.03 4.94 -11.44
CA PHE A 90 -0.01 3.81 -10.53
C PHE A 90 -1.29 3.74 -9.70
N PHE A 91 -1.86 2.54 -9.60
CA PHE A 91 -3.00 2.25 -8.74
C PHE A 91 -2.70 1.02 -7.90
N VAL A 92 -3.00 1.11 -6.60
CA VAL A 92 -2.85 -0.01 -5.67
C VAL A 92 -4.23 -0.30 -5.08
N HIS A 93 -4.70 -1.52 -5.27
CA HIS A 93 -5.99 -1.98 -4.74
C HIS A 93 -5.77 -3.00 -3.62
N SER A 94 -6.61 -2.91 -2.59
CA SER A 94 -6.67 -3.97 -1.57
C SER A 94 -7.22 -5.24 -2.21
N TYR A 95 -6.46 -6.32 -2.13
CA TYR A 95 -6.93 -7.63 -2.55
C TYR A 95 -7.58 -8.35 -1.37
N ILE A 96 -8.83 -8.76 -1.53
CA ILE A 96 -9.55 -9.56 -0.55
C ILE A 96 -9.99 -10.87 -1.22
N GLU A 97 -9.47 -11.99 -0.73
CA GLU A 97 -9.96 -13.32 -1.11
C GLU A 97 -11.02 -13.76 -0.11
N THR A 98 -12.13 -14.29 -0.61
CA THR A 98 -13.16 -14.92 0.21
C THR A 98 -13.08 -16.43 0.00
N LEU A 99 -12.61 -17.16 1.02
CA LEU A 99 -12.67 -18.63 1.02
C LEU A 99 -14.09 -19.04 1.41
N VAL A 100 -14.82 -19.66 0.48
CA VAL A 100 -16.13 -20.27 0.76
C VAL A 100 -15.92 -21.76 1.00
N LEU A 101 -16.20 -22.22 2.21
CA LEU A 101 -16.17 -23.65 2.54
C LEU A 101 -17.49 -24.29 2.05
N ILE A 102 -17.45 -25.05 0.96
CA ILE A 102 -18.60 -25.83 0.51
C ILE A 102 -18.65 -27.10 1.35
N GLY A 103 -19.39 -27.06 2.46
CA GLY A 103 -19.67 -28.25 3.26
C GLY A 103 -20.68 -29.13 2.55
N GLN A 104 -20.22 -30.21 1.91
CA GLN A 104 -21.11 -31.33 1.59
C GLN A 104 -21.48 -32.01 2.91
N SER A 105 -22.75 -31.95 3.29
CA SER A 105 -23.29 -32.84 4.31
C SER A 105 -23.41 -34.21 3.67
N ASP A 106 -22.47 -35.10 3.95
CA ASP A 106 -22.64 -36.52 3.71
C ASP A 106 -23.88 -36.97 4.49
N ARG A 107 -25.00 -37.11 3.78
CA ARG A 107 -26.20 -37.73 4.32
C ARG A 107 -25.85 -39.19 4.57
N ASN A 108 -25.63 -39.55 5.83
CA ASN A 108 -25.59 -40.93 6.28
C ASN A 108 -26.95 -41.58 5.97
N ILE A 109 -27.03 -42.31 4.85
CA ILE A 109 -28.14 -43.22 4.58
C ILE A 109 -27.91 -44.43 5.50
N LYS A 110 -28.67 -44.51 6.59
CA LYS A 110 -28.80 -45.77 7.32
C LYS A 110 -29.64 -46.70 6.46
N VAL A 111 -29.04 -47.80 6.01
CA VAL A 111 -29.79 -48.94 5.49
C VAL A 111 -30.34 -49.64 6.74
N GLU A 112 -31.66 -49.58 6.93
CA GLU A 112 -32.33 -50.49 7.84
C GLU A 112 -32.38 -51.85 7.14
N ASP A 113 -31.75 -52.84 7.76
CA ASP A 113 -31.87 -54.24 7.37
C ASP A 113 -33.29 -54.72 7.73
N ASP A 114 -34.08 -55.05 6.71
CA ASP A 114 -35.35 -55.76 6.89
C ASP A 114 -35.06 -57.24 7.24
N VAL A 115 -35.79 -57.70 8.27
CA VAL A 115 -35.74 -58.99 8.98
C VAL A 115 -35.88 -60.22 8.08
#